data_AF-A0A951AQM2-F1
#
_entry.id   AF-A0A951AQM2-F1
#
_cell.length_a   1.000
_cell.length_b   1.000
_cell.length_c   1.000
_cell.angle_alpha   90.00
_cell.angle_beta   90.00
_cell.angle_gamma   90.00
#
_symmetry.space_group_name_H-M   'P 1'
#
loop_
_entity.id
_entity.type
_entity.pdbx_description
1 polymer ?
#
loop_
_entity_poly.entity_id
_entity_poly.type
_entity_poly.pdbx_seq_one_letter_code
_entity_poly.pdbx_strand_id
1 'polypeptide(L)'
;MPSSRRHVNTVVTATAIAVGVALAGCSSAASTAKTAAPHGQGANPVAWVGEYCSGLAEVVTAQVQAAKMPATPQGHKDGLIMVADTAQQAFTNVAHHLTQLGPPAITDGTRVQDTMVGFFTTAAATVGDRRARLTALDANDPNFAQKADQQLSGPHLSAATTQMQGLSNNHDLASAFNTAPQCQHLRDTATHE
;
A
#
# COMPACT_ATOMS: atom_id res chain seq x y z
N MET A 1 42.48 -14.28 -27.28
CA MET A 1 42.57 -15.75 -27.31
C MET A 1 41.26 -16.35 -26.78
N PRO A 2 40.33 -16.79 -27.64
CA PRO A 2 39.16 -17.55 -27.21
C PRO A 2 39.42 -19.07 -27.35
N SER A 3 39.30 -19.81 -26.24
CA SER A 3 39.35 -21.27 -26.25
C SER A 3 37.97 -21.87 -26.49
N SER A 4 37.88 -22.54 -27.63
CA SER A 4 36.84 -23.48 -28.03
C SER A 4 36.83 -24.71 -27.12
N ARG A 5 35.64 -25.22 -26.76
CA ARG A 5 35.34 -26.66 -26.77
C ARG A 5 33.84 -26.91 -26.80
N ARG A 6 33.43 -27.45 -27.95
CA ARG A 6 32.15 -28.11 -28.24
C ARG A 6 32.00 -29.32 -27.31
N HIS A 7 30.78 -29.74 -27.00
CA HIS A 7 30.31 -31.09 -27.33
C HIS A 7 28.78 -31.13 -27.34
N VAL A 8 28.28 -31.51 -28.51
CA VAL A 8 26.91 -31.83 -28.89
C VAL A 8 26.62 -33.24 -28.37
N ASN A 9 25.43 -33.48 -27.80
CA ASN A 9 24.86 -34.82 -27.75
C ASN A 9 23.36 -34.75 -28.06
N THR A 10 23.06 -35.01 -29.32
CA THR A 10 21.73 -35.29 -29.86
C THR A 10 21.45 -36.78 -29.67
N VAL A 11 20.33 -37.13 -29.04
CA VAL A 11 19.76 -38.48 -29.17
C VAL A 11 18.30 -38.33 -29.61
N VAL A 12 18.09 -38.60 -30.90
CA VAL A 12 16.78 -38.82 -31.51
C VAL A 12 16.40 -40.27 -31.26
N THR A 13 15.24 -40.52 -30.66
CA THR A 13 14.57 -41.82 -30.73
C THR A 13 13.12 -41.60 -31.14
N ALA A 14 12.82 -42.03 -32.35
CA ALA A 14 11.49 -42.10 -32.92
C ALA A 14 10.85 -43.44 -32.54
N THR A 15 9.59 -43.45 -32.10
CA THR A 15 8.73 -44.63 -32.26
C THR A 15 7.24 -44.29 -32.24
N ALA A 16 6.63 -44.50 -33.42
CA ALA A 16 5.30 -45.01 -33.75
C ALA A 16 4.02 -44.55 -33.01
N ILE A 17 3.07 -44.15 -33.86
CA ILE A 17 1.64 -43.93 -33.64
C ILE A 17 0.92 -45.26 -33.31
N ALA A 18 0.07 -45.25 -32.29
CA ALA A 18 -1.05 -46.20 -32.16
C ALA A 18 -2.29 -45.47 -31.66
N VAL A 19 -3.32 -45.43 -32.49
CA VAL A 19 -4.69 -44.98 -32.18
C VAL A 19 -5.39 -46.09 -31.40
N GLY A 20 -5.98 -45.74 -30.25
CA GLY A 20 -6.86 -46.62 -29.49
C GLY A 20 -7.97 -45.81 -28.82
N VAL A 21 -9.18 -45.89 -29.38
CA VAL A 21 -10.42 -45.41 -28.76
C VAL A 21 -10.96 -46.54 -27.89
N ALA A 22 -11.17 -46.29 -26.59
CA ALA A 22 -12.04 -47.11 -25.75
C ALA A 22 -12.66 -46.26 -24.64
N LEU A 23 -13.99 -46.21 -24.65
CA LEU A 23 -14.86 -45.74 -23.58
C LEU A 23 -14.90 -46.76 -22.44
N ALA A 24 -14.85 -46.30 -21.18
CA ALA A 24 -15.55 -46.82 -19.99
C ALA A 24 -14.73 -46.63 -18.70
N GLY A 25 -15.43 -46.33 -17.60
CA GLY A 25 -15.03 -46.84 -16.28
C GLY A 25 -14.64 -45.81 -15.23
N CYS A 26 -15.63 -45.41 -14.43
CA CYS A 26 -15.46 -44.87 -13.09
C CYS A 26 -14.77 -45.89 -12.17
N SER A 27 -13.71 -45.52 -11.44
CA SER A 27 -13.35 -46.15 -10.16
C SER A 27 -12.30 -45.32 -9.41
N SER A 28 -12.79 -44.62 -8.38
CA SER A 28 -12.15 -44.27 -7.11
C SER A 28 -10.64 -44.46 -6.95
N ALA A 29 -9.92 -43.34 -6.94
CA ALA A 29 -8.79 -43.12 -6.05
C ALA A 29 -8.82 -41.66 -5.61
N ALA A 30 -9.67 -41.37 -4.63
CA ALA A 30 -9.67 -40.10 -3.93
C ALA A 30 -8.41 -40.03 -3.07
N SER A 31 -7.31 -39.63 -3.69
CA SER A 31 -6.20 -39.01 -2.95
C SER A 31 -6.82 -37.90 -2.13
N THR A 32 -6.79 -38.06 -0.81
CA THR A 32 -7.22 -37.06 0.15
C THR A 32 -6.20 -35.92 0.07
N ALA A 33 -6.31 -35.12 -0.99
CA ALA A 33 -5.77 -33.79 -1.00
C ALA A 33 -6.43 -33.10 0.20
N LYS A 34 -5.60 -32.73 1.19
CA LYS A 34 -5.99 -31.85 2.27
C LYS A 34 -6.53 -30.59 1.63
N THR A 35 -7.86 -30.51 1.47
CA THR A 35 -8.55 -29.32 1.01
C THR A 35 -8.16 -28.21 1.98
N ALA A 36 -7.30 -27.31 1.53
CA ALA A 36 -7.13 -26.02 2.20
C ALA A 36 -8.54 -25.42 2.34
N ALA A 37 -8.86 -24.97 3.54
CA ALA A 37 -10.15 -24.34 3.82
C ALA A 37 -10.42 -23.25 2.75
N PRO A 38 -11.68 -23.06 2.30
CA PRO A 38 -11.98 -22.01 1.36
C PRO A 38 -11.53 -20.67 1.96
N HIS A 39 -10.59 -19.98 1.32
CA HIS A 39 -10.37 -18.56 1.57
C HIS A 39 -11.62 -17.83 1.10
N GLY A 40 -12.63 -17.73 1.96
CA GLY A 40 -13.97 -17.27 1.60
C GLY A 40 -14.58 -16.46 2.72
N GLN A 41 -15.06 -15.27 2.35
CA GLN A 41 -15.66 -14.18 3.15
C GLN A 41 -14.68 -13.11 3.65
N GLY A 42 -14.07 -12.38 2.70
CA GLY A 42 -13.37 -11.12 2.96
C GLY A 42 -13.19 -10.32 1.66
N ALA A 43 -12.87 -9.04 1.77
CA ALA A 43 -12.54 -8.16 0.65
C ALA A 43 -11.36 -8.73 -0.15
N ASN A 44 -11.35 -8.45 -1.46
CA ASN A 44 -10.21 -8.76 -2.31
C ASN A 44 -8.94 -8.05 -1.77
N PRO A 45 -7.86 -8.78 -1.43
CA PRO A 45 -6.67 -8.16 -0.83
C PRO A 45 -6.00 -7.10 -1.71
N VAL A 46 -6.05 -7.25 -3.05
CA VAL A 46 -5.50 -6.27 -4.00
C VAL A 46 -6.30 -4.97 -3.95
N ALA A 47 -7.63 -5.06 -3.95
CA ALA A 47 -8.48 -3.87 -3.82
C ALA A 47 -8.29 -3.19 -2.46
N TRP A 48 -8.23 -3.98 -1.39
CA TRP A 48 -8.04 -3.49 -0.03
C TRP A 48 -6.72 -2.72 0.14
N VAL A 49 -5.62 -3.30 -0.35
CA VAL A 49 -4.30 -2.65 -0.35
C VAL A 49 -4.25 -1.48 -1.35
N GLY A 50 -5.03 -1.53 -2.43
CA GLY A 50 -5.18 -0.44 -3.38
C GLY A 50 -5.68 0.85 -2.72
N GLU A 51 -6.70 0.78 -1.85
CA GLU A 51 -7.19 1.94 -1.09
C GLU A 51 -6.10 2.53 -0.20
N TYR A 52 -5.38 1.67 0.52
CA TYR A 52 -4.24 2.08 1.34
C TYR A 52 -3.20 2.88 0.53
N CYS A 53 -2.79 2.36 -0.63
CA CYS A 53 -1.80 3.02 -1.47
C CYS A 53 -2.31 4.30 -2.15
N SER A 54 -3.61 4.35 -2.49
CA SER A 54 -4.22 5.54 -3.08
C SER A 54 -4.13 6.75 -2.14
N GLY A 55 -4.49 6.55 -0.86
CA GLY A 55 -4.41 7.63 0.12
C GLY A 55 -2.99 8.16 0.31
N LEU A 56 -1.97 7.28 0.28
CA LEU A 56 -0.57 7.71 0.36
C LEU A 56 -0.12 8.48 -0.90
N ALA A 57 -0.56 8.07 -2.09
CA ALA A 57 -0.19 8.74 -3.34
C ALA A 57 -0.76 10.17 -3.41
N GLU A 58 -1.97 10.38 -2.89
CA GLU A 58 -2.56 11.73 -2.75
C GLU A 58 -1.70 12.63 -1.86
N VAL A 59 -1.20 12.09 -0.74
CA VAL A 59 -0.34 12.84 0.19
C VAL A 59 1.02 13.19 -0.42
N VAL A 60 1.66 12.24 -1.11
CA VAL A 60 2.92 12.51 -1.84
C VAL A 60 2.69 13.59 -2.91
N THR A 61 1.60 13.49 -3.67
CA THR A 61 1.25 14.50 -4.67
C THR A 61 1.06 15.88 -4.03
N ALA A 62 0.42 15.97 -2.87
CA ALA A 62 0.26 17.24 -2.16
C ALA A 62 1.60 17.84 -1.72
N GLN A 63 2.56 17.02 -1.28
CA GLN A 63 3.90 17.48 -0.93
C GLN A 63 4.64 18.08 -2.14
N VAL A 64 4.57 17.41 -3.29
CA VAL A 64 5.10 17.94 -4.56
C VAL A 64 4.48 19.29 -4.91
N GLN A 65 3.17 19.47 -4.71
CA GLN A 65 2.52 20.75 -4.99
C GLN A 65 2.88 21.83 -3.98
N ALA A 66 2.99 21.48 -2.69
CA ALA A 66 3.43 22.40 -1.65
C ALA A 66 4.85 22.92 -1.90
N ALA A 67 5.75 22.08 -2.43
CA ALA A 67 7.10 22.49 -2.81
C ALA A 67 7.14 23.55 -3.93
N LYS A 68 6.04 23.73 -4.68
CA LYS A 68 5.90 24.75 -5.73
C LYS A 68 5.31 26.07 -5.22
N MET A 69 4.96 26.14 -3.93
CA MET A 69 4.46 27.37 -3.33
C MET A 69 5.52 28.48 -3.36
N PRO A 70 5.10 29.76 -3.35
CA PRO A 70 6.04 30.87 -3.26
C PRO A 70 7.00 30.70 -2.09
N ALA A 71 8.28 31.00 -2.30
CA ALA A 71 9.33 30.96 -1.27
C ALA A 71 9.23 32.16 -0.30
N THR A 72 8.05 32.31 0.32
CA THR A 72 7.75 33.31 1.35
C THR A 72 7.25 32.59 2.61
N PRO A 73 7.30 33.21 3.80
CA PRO A 73 6.76 32.59 5.00
C PRO A 73 5.27 32.20 4.87
N GLN A 74 4.48 33.05 4.19
CA GLN A 74 3.09 32.76 3.91
C GLN A 74 2.93 31.60 2.93
N GLY A 75 3.71 31.56 1.84
CA GLY A 75 3.67 30.44 0.90
C GLY A 75 4.07 29.11 1.54
N HIS A 76 5.05 29.13 2.46
CA HIS A 76 5.41 27.96 3.26
C HIS A 76 4.25 27.52 4.17
N LYS A 77 3.63 28.45 4.91
CA LYS A 77 2.44 28.16 5.73
C LYS A 77 1.31 27.55 4.91
N ASP A 78 1.00 28.15 3.75
CA ASP A 78 -0.07 27.69 2.86
C ASP A 78 0.23 26.30 2.30
N GLY A 79 1.49 26.01 1.94
CA GLY A 79 1.94 24.68 1.54
C GLY A 79 1.75 23.64 2.64
N LEU A 80 2.13 23.95 3.89
CA LEU A 80 1.93 23.04 5.02
C LEU A 80 0.45 22.78 5.32
N ILE A 81 -0.39 23.81 5.26
CA ILE A 81 -1.84 23.67 5.46
C ILE A 81 -2.45 22.83 4.33
N MET A 82 -2.06 23.04 3.07
CA MET A 82 -2.51 22.22 1.93
C MET A 82 -2.17 20.74 2.16
N VAL A 83 -0.92 20.42 2.49
CA VAL A 83 -0.50 19.02 2.72
C VAL A 83 -1.31 18.40 3.85
N ALA A 84 -1.54 19.15 4.93
CA ALA A 84 -2.33 18.68 6.06
C ALA A 84 -3.81 18.47 5.67
N ASP A 85 -4.41 19.36 4.88
CA ASP A 85 -5.77 19.20 4.39
C ASP A 85 -5.92 17.95 3.51
N THR A 86 -5.01 17.77 2.54
CA THR A 86 -5.02 16.57 1.69
C THR A 86 -4.78 15.31 2.51
N ALA A 87 -3.83 15.30 3.45
CA ALA A 87 -3.57 14.14 4.28
C ALA A 87 -4.74 13.77 5.19
N GLN A 88 -5.39 14.76 5.81
CA GLN A 88 -6.59 14.51 6.62
C GLN A 88 -7.70 13.88 5.78
N GLN A 89 -7.94 14.44 4.59
CA GLN A 89 -8.96 13.93 3.68
C GLN A 89 -8.64 12.51 3.19
N ALA A 90 -7.41 12.28 2.73
CA ALA A 90 -6.95 10.98 2.26
C ALA A 90 -7.10 9.91 3.35
N PHE A 91 -6.66 10.19 4.58
CA PHE A 91 -6.80 9.24 5.70
C PHE A 91 -8.25 8.99 6.07
N THR A 92 -9.10 10.01 6.05
CA THR A 92 -10.55 9.85 6.29
C THR A 92 -11.18 8.95 5.22
N ASN A 93 -10.85 9.18 3.95
CA ASN A 93 -11.35 8.41 2.82
C ASN A 93 -10.90 6.95 2.89
N VAL A 94 -9.62 6.70 3.18
CA VAL A 94 -9.10 5.34 3.32
C VAL A 94 -9.81 4.62 4.48
N ALA A 95 -9.92 5.24 5.66
CA ALA A 95 -10.65 4.62 6.78
C ALA A 95 -12.10 4.26 6.39
N HIS A 96 -12.77 5.16 5.67
CA HIS A 96 -14.12 4.95 5.19
C HIS A 96 -14.22 3.81 4.16
N HIS A 97 -13.40 3.83 3.12
CA HIS A 97 -13.41 2.81 2.06
C HIS A 97 -12.99 1.44 2.60
N LEU A 98 -11.98 1.37 3.46
CA LEU A 98 -11.62 0.11 4.12
C LEU A 98 -12.80 -0.42 4.93
N THR A 99 -13.50 0.43 5.68
CA THR A 99 -14.71 0.03 6.43
C THR A 99 -15.80 -0.52 5.50
N GLN A 100 -16.02 0.10 4.34
CA GLN A 100 -17.01 -0.35 3.36
C GLN A 100 -16.63 -1.68 2.69
N LEU A 101 -15.34 -1.87 2.38
CA LEU A 101 -14.82 -3.12 1.82
C LEU A 101 -14.94 -4.26 2.84
N GLY A 102 -14.72 -3.97 4.11
CA GLY A 102 -14.62 -4.95 5.18
C GLY A 102 -13.28 -5.68 5.19
N PRO A 103 -13.14 -6.69 6.05
CA PRO A 103 -11.87 -7.37 6.28
C PRO A 103 -11.27 -8.00 5.02
N PRO A 104 -9.95 -7.86 4.76
CA PRO A 104 -9.31 -8.53 3.63
C PRO A 104 -9.34 -10.05 3.81
N ALA A 105 -9.46 -10.79 2.70
CA ALA A 105 -9.48 -12.25 2.68
C ALA A 105 -8.09 -12.87 2.93
N ILE A 106 -7.54 -12.65 4.13
CA ILE A 106 -6.24 -13.14 4.60
C ILE A 106 -6.35 -13.72 6.02
N THR A 107 -5.28 -14.32 6.52
CA THR A 107 -5.19 -14.70 7.93
C THR A 107 -5.35 -13.47 8.82
N ASP A 108 -6.20 -13.57 9.85
CA ASP A 108 -6.51 -12.47 10.77
C ASP A 108 -7.01 -11.19 10.10
N GLY A 109 -7.69 -11.30 8.94
CA GLY A 109 -8.21 -10.17 8.18
C GLY A 109 -8.99 -9.15 9.01
N THR A 110 -9.84 -9.60 9.94
CA THR A 110 -10.60 -8.70 10.83
C THR A 110 -9.69 -7.86 11.72
N ARG A 111 -8.63 -8.44 12.27
CA ARG A 111 -7.67 -7.70 13.10
C ARG A 111 -6.90 -6.68 12.26
N VAL A 112 -6.50 -7.06 11.04
CA VAL A 112 -5.82 -6.16 10.10
C VAL A 112 -6.72 -4.99 9.73
N GLN A 113 -7.99 -5.26 9.43
CA GLN A 113 -9.02 -4.26 9.17
C GLN A 113 -9.17 -3.27 10.32
N ASP A 114 -9.45 -3.76 11.53
CA ASP A 114 -9.72 -2.90 12.70
C ASP A 114 -8.51 -2.03 13.03
N THR A 115 -7.31 -2.61 12.96
CA THR A 115 -6.04 -1.90 13.20
C THR A 115 -5.84 -0.76 12.20
N MET A 116 -6.14 -1.00 10.92
CA MET A 116 -5.87 -0.05 9.86
C MET A 116 -6.93 1.04 9.76
N VAL A 117 -8.22 0.70 9.93
CA VAL A 117 -9.29 1.70 10.06
C VAL A 117 -9.01 2.59 11.27
N GLY A 118 -8.74 2.01 12.45
CA GLY A 118 -8.46 2.78 13.66
C GLY A 118 -7.24 3.70 13.53
N PHE A 119 -6.20 3.23 12.84
CA PHE A 119 -5.03 4.05 12.54
C PHE A 119 -5.33 5.23 11.63
N PHE A 120 -5.99 5.02 10.50
CA PHE A 120 -6.30 6.11 9.59
C PHE A 120 -7.28 7.11 10.20
N THR A 121 -8.25 6.67 11.00
CA THR A 121 -9.10 7.57 11.78
C THR A 121 -8.29 8.42 12.77
N THR A 122 -7.36 7.80 13.51
CA THR A 122 -6.50 8.51 14.46
C THR A 122 -5.53 9.47 13.76
N ALA A 123 -4.97 9.04 12.63
CA ALA A 123 -4.07 9.84 11.82
C ALA A 123 -4.80 11.06 11.23
N ALA A 124 -6.01 10.89 10.70
CA ALA A 124 -6.83 11.98 10.20
C ALA A 124 -7.11 13.03 11.29
N ALA A 125 -7.51 12.61 12.49
CA ALA A 125 -7.73 13.50 13.62
C ALA A 125 -6.46 14.25 14.03
N THR A 126 -5.33 13.54 14.12
CA THR A 126 -4.03 14.12 14.48
C THR A 126 -3.58 15.16 13.45
N VAL A 127 -3.75 14.86 12.16
CA VAL A 127 -3.42 15.81 11.09
C VAL A 127 -4.33 17.03 11.15
N GLY A 128 -5.63 16.86 11.41
CA GLY A 128 -6.55 17.97 11.58
C GLY A 128 -6.22 18.90 12.74
N ASP A 129 -5.80 18.33 13.87
CA ASP A 129 -5.33 19.13 15.01
C ASP A 129 -4.07 19.93 14.66
N ARG A 130 -3.12 19.32 13.94
CA ARG A 130 -1.89 20.00 13.48
C ARG A 130 -2.21 21.09 12.48
N ARG A 131 -3.13 20.83 11.55
CA ARG A 131 -3.62 21.81 10.57
C ARG A 131 -4.22 23.02 11.27
N ALA A 132 -5.07 22.81 12.28
CA ALA A 132 -5.64 23.90 13.08
C ALA A 132 -4.54 24.74 13.78
N ARG A 133 -3.52 24.09 14.35
CA ARG A 133 -2.39 24.76 14.99
C ARG A 133 -1.53 25.54 13.99
N LEU A 134 -1.25 24.97 12.82
CA LEU A 134 -0.53 25.64 11.73
C LEU A 134 -1.28 26.88 11.23
N THR A 135 -2.60 26.77 11.03
CA THR A 135 -3.45 27.90 10.64
C THR A 135 -3.39 29.05 11.66
N ALA A 136 -3.27 28.73 12.94
CA ALA A 136 -3.17 29.72 14.02
C ALA A 136 -1.79 30.42 14.12
N LEU A 137 -0.74 29.91 13.46
CA LEU A 137 0.58 30.55 13.48
C LEU A 137 0.58 31.85 12.67
N ASP A 138 1.29 32.87 13.13
CA ASP A 138 1.60 34.03 12.30
C ASP A 138 2.79 33.69 11.39
N ALA A 139 2.59 33.81 10.07
CA ALA A 139 3.64 33.58 9.09
C ALA A 139 4.76 34.64 9.17
N ASN A 140 4.48 35.83 9.71
CA ASN A 140 5.46 36.89 9.88
C ASN A 140 6.21 36.81 11.22
N ASP A 141 5.90 35.83 12.08
CA ASP A 141 6.65 35.61 13.30
C ASP A 141 8.10 35.22 12.96
N PRO A 142 9.12 35.89 13.54
CA PRO A 142 10.52 35.54 13.29
C PRO A 142 10.87 34.09 13.67
N ASN A 143 10.05 33.44 14.51
CA ASN A 143 10.19 32.04 14.90
C ASN A 143 9.18 31.11 14.19
N PHE A 144 8.52 31.57 13.11
CA PHE A 144 7.51 30.79 12.39
C PHE A 144 8.01 29.39 12.03
N ALA A 145 9.19 29.27 11.41
CA ALA A 145 9.74 27.98 11.00
C ALA A 145 9.89 27.00 12.19
N GLN A 146 10.46 27.47 13.30
CA GLN A 146 10.60 26.66 14.51
C GLN A 146 9.24 26.23 15.09
N LYS A 147 8.27 27.15 15.14
CA LYS A 147 6.92 26.85 15.65
C LYS A 147 6.17 25.88 14.73
N ALA A 148 6.34 26.01 13.42
CA ALA A 148 5.78 25.10 12.42
C ALA A 148 6.40 23.69 12.56
N ASP A 149 7.72 23.58 12.66
CA ASP A 149 8.43 22.31 12.86
C ASP A 149 7.98 21.59 14.13
N GLN A 150 7.71 22.33 15.22
CA GLN A 150 7.14 21.78 16.45
C GLN A 150 5.72 21.22 16.27
N GLN A 151 4.93 21.74 15.32
CA GLN A 151 3.61 21.16 15.00
C GLN A 151 3.74 19.88 14.16
N LEU A 152 4.78 19.81 13.33
CA LEU A 152 5.02 18.68 12.43
C LEU A 152 5.71 17.51 13.16
N SER A 153 6.53 17.82 14.15
CA SER A 153 7.29 16.85 14.96
C SER A 153 6.44 16.30 16.10
N GLY A 154 6.38 14.97 16.28
CA GLY A 154 5.71 14.37 17.43
C GLY A 154 5.85 12.86 17.50
N PRO A 155 5.67 12.25 18.69
CA PRO A 155 5.87 10.81 18.91
C PRO A 155 4.99 9.93 18.02
N HIS A 156 3.86 10.46 17.56
CA HIS A 156 2.92 9.77 16.67
C HIS A 156 3.51 9.40 15.30
N LEU A 157 4.49 10.16 14.79
CA LEU A 157 5.09 9.89 13.48
C LEU A 157 5.89 8.59 13.49
N SER A 158 6.70 8.37 14.53
CA SER A 158 7.48 7.13 14.68
C SER A 158 6.57 5.90 14.81
N ALA A 159 5.53 5.98 15.64
CA ALA A 159 4.55 4.90 15.79
C ALA A 159 3.80 4.62 14.46
N ALA A 160 3.43 5.68 13.73
CA ALA A 160 2.80 5.55 12.42
C ALA A 160 3.71 4.86 11.40
N THR A 161 4.99 5.23 11.36
CA THR A 161 5.98 4.58 10.49
C THR A 161 6.10 3.09 10.82
N THR A 162 6.22 2.72 12.10
CA THR A 162 6.28 1.32 12.51
C THR A 162 5.02 0.56 12.10
N GLN A 163 3.85 1.16 12.24
CA GLN A 163 2.61 0.50 11.87
C GLN A 163 2.49 0.28 10.35
N MET A 164 2.82 1.30 9.55
CA MET A 164 2.84 1.19 8.09
C MET A 164 3.85 0.13 7.62
N GLN A 165 5.04 0.08 8.23
CA GLN A 165 6.02 -0.97 7.96
C GLN A 165 5.51 -2.35 8.30
N GLY A 166 4.81 -2.50 9.44
CA GLY A 166 4.20 -3.76 9.85
C GLY A 166 3.18 -4.28 8.82
N LEU A 167 2.38 -3.38 8.23
CA LEU A 167 1.42 -3.74 7.19
C LEU A 167 2.11 -4.16 5.89
N SER A 168 3.09 -3.37 5.42
CA SER A 168 3.83 -3.68 4.20
C SER A 168 4.63 -4.98 4.30
N ASN A 169 5.07 -5.35 5.50
CA ASN A 169 5.78 -6.59 5.77
C ASN A 169 4.86 -7.79 6.06
N ASN A 170 3.54 -7.61 6.04
CA ASN A 170 2.61 -8.72 6.18
C ASN A 170 2.70 -9.64 4.95
N HIS A 171 3.20 -10.86 5.16
CA HIS A 171 3.39 -11.84 4.10
C HIS A 171 2.12 -12.18 3.32
N ASP A 172 0.94 -12.14 3.97
CA ASP A 172 -0.35 -12.43 3.33
C ASP A 172 -0.79 -11.28 2.40
N LEU A 173 -0.31 -10.05 2.63
CA LEU A 173 -0.58 -8.89 1.78
C LEU A 173 0.53 -8.60 0.77
N ALA A 174 1.70 -9.25 0.89
CA ALA A 174 2.86 -8.93 0.05
C ALA A 174 2.55 -9.06 -1.45
N SER A 175 1.81 -10.08 -1.87
CA SER A 175 1.38 -10.22 -3.27
C SER A 175 0.42 -9.11 -3.69
N ALA A 176 -0.50 -8.71 -2.81
CA ALA A 176 -1.44 -7.62 -3.05
C ALA A 176 -0.73 -6.27 -3.20
N PHE A 177 0.22 -5.94 -2.32
CA PHE A 177 1.07 -4.75 -2.46
C PHE A 177 1.85 -4.70 -3.76
N ASN A 178 2.32 -5.86 -4.25
CA ASN A 178 3.08 -5.93 -5.48
C ASN A 178 2.22 -5.74 -6.74
N THR A 179 0.97 -6.21 -6.70
CA THR A 179 0.08 -6.27 -7.87
C THR A 179 -0.96 -5.15 -7.93
N ALA A 180 -1.26 -4.50 -6.81
CA ALA A 180 -2.19 -3.38 -6.77
C ALA A 180 -1.68 -2.20 -7.64
N PRO A 181 -2.45 -1.75 -8.65
CA PRO A 181 -2.04 -0.65 -9.52
C PRO A 181 -1.73 0.65 -8.76
N GLN A 182 -2.49 0.94 -7.71
CA GLN A 182 -2.29 2.12 -6.87
C GLN A 182 -0.94 2.07 -6.14
N CYS A 183 -0.48 0.88 -5.73
CA CYS A 183 0.82 0.71 -5.09
C CYS A 183 1.98 0.74 -6.11
N GLN A 184 1.74 0.32 -7.35
CA GLN A 184 2.68 0.55 -8.44
C GLN A 184 2.84 2.04 -8.70
N HIS A 185 1.73 2.75 -8.87
CA HIS A 185 1.73 4.20 -9.06
C HIS A 185 2.44 4.94 -7.92
N LEU A 186 2.15 4.61 -6.65
CA LEU A 186 2.82 5.21 -5.50
C LEU A 186 4.35 5.06 -5.54
N ARG A 187 4.84 3.87 -5.92
CA ARG A 187 6.29 3.62 -6.06
C ARG A 187 6.90 4.44 -7.19
N ASP A 188 6.18 4.57 -8.30
CA ASP A 188 6.63 5.37 -9.43
C ASP A 188 6.69 6.85 -9.03
N THR A 189 5.67 7.37 -8.34
CA THR A 189 5.68 8.76 -7.84
C THR A 189 6.84 9.00 -6.88
N ALA A 190 7.09 8.09 -5.94
CA ALA A 190 8.14 8.24 -4.92
C ALA A 190 9.58 8.08 -5.46
N THR A 191 9.78 7.57 -6.68
CA THR A 191 11.11 7.38 -7.29
C THR A 191 11.51 8.50 -8.24
N HIS A 192 10.60 9.42 -8.56
CA HIS A 192 10.85 10.57 -9.43
C HIS A 192 10.94 11.91 -8.66
N GLU A 193 10.93 11.87 -7.33
CA GLU A 193 11.30 12.99 -6.45
C GLU A 193 12.81 12.99 -6.17
#